data_AF-A0A956F1L8-F1
#
_entry.id   AF-A0A956F1L8-F1
#
_cell.length_a   1.000
_cell.length_b   1.000
_cell.length_c   1.000
_cell.angle_alpha   90.00
_cell.angle_beta   90.00
_cell.angle_gamma   90.00
#
_symmetry.space_group_name_H-M   'P 1'
#
loop_
_entity.id
_entity.type
_entity.pdbx_description
1 polymer ?
#
loop_
_entity_poly.entity_id
_entity_poly.type
_entity_poly.pdbx_seq_one_letter_code
_entity_poly.pdbx_strand_id
1 'polypeptide(L)'
;MTRLRHGSRRTRRRGLAVVLRVLWAGLLVFVAVGCRGRVEQEQAPAPVVNLQPAAVQESPSRECAARIQQAEREPELAGATAFESKRPQILARAKAEPILFWRAPKISDGVSPEVATLRKRIELGPNQGFALHSLYRVVKTRPEIAQALLLREGYFYAEDPDLAVAMVNVVELHHLFKSPELFIQRGSEVIHVVKAKRGFWYEYADGAEKGKRARLFLLDRVVETKAELQKPLHVDVRDLAYQLGFEQLKVRHISEESMVADLRYGEHWVPSLLSREGSKLKLECEQVEKQVEPALARTQQVLKRRTALVQVQQRAIAQMVEESLPFDEPRTEEGQQDGNLRPAWIWAYNHGWDSYTFNDDGYSVFDNAGRPLVPQVCIDFITDTFERASGTWWTARQHDRQRVEGLLDFNQLNVTNRRSVEVIVKFAWEHPEMFDVYDLEAEERVPFIWRERFFDHLYQNRDRYRPGDVVAIHGLRSDGEMHYHSFFVYEADPVSGMPILLAGNAGKPRIRTWENVMRSAPRRSIKHRLRPRLEWLESFITPDPSLAGRAPTLSSSPT
;
A
#
# COMPACT_ATOMS: atom_id res chain seq x y z
N MET A 1 -50.15 23.96 -16.04
CA MET A 1 -50.94 24.41 -14.88
C MET A 1 -50.04 24.43 -13.66
N THR A 2 -49.91 25.62 -13.10
CA THR A 2 -48.84 26.09 -12.22
C THR A 2 -49.25 25.96 -10.77
N ARG A 3 -48.41 25.37 -9.90
CA ARG A 3 -48.47 25.60 -8.44
C ARG A 3 -47.07 25.71 -7.86
N LEU A 4 -46.61 26.96 -7.82
CA LEU A 4 -45.51 27.45 -7.00
C LEU A 4 -45.94 27.44 -5.52
N ARG A 5 -45.14 26.84 -4.64
CA ARG A 5 -45.24 27.05 -3.18
C ARG A 5 -44.08 27.92 -2.73
N HIS A 6 -44.40 29.15 -2.33
CA HIS A 6 -43.57 30.04 -1.54
C HIS A 6 -43.48 29.53 -0.10
N GLY A 7 -42.25 29.47 0.44
CA GLY A 7 -41.98 29.35 1.88
C GLY A 7 -40.98 30.42 2.28
N SER A 8 -41.46 31.46 2.96
CA SER A 8 -40.68 32.62 3.38
C SER A 8 -39.98 32.39 4.72
N ARG A 9 -38.71 32.83 4.78
CA ARG A 9 -38.04 33.57 5.87
C ARG A 9 -38.27 33.13 7.32
N ARG A 10 -37.17 32.77 7.99
CA ARG A 10 -36.84 33.30 9.33
C ARG A 10 -35.33 33.45 9.50
N THR A 11 -34.89 34.70 9.44
CA THR A 11 -33.59 35.19 9.90
C THR A 11 -33.62 35.32 11.43
N ARG A 12 -32.62 34.78 12.12
CA ARG A 12 -32.28 35.18 13.50
C ARG A 12 -30.79 35.52 13.56
N ARG A 13 -30.53 36.83 13.61
CA ARG A 13 -29.31 37.44 14.17
C ARG A 13 -29.51 37.62 15.67
N ARG A 14 -28.42 37.42 16.43
CA ARG A 14 -28.05 37.86 17.80
C ARG A 14 -27.15 36.72 18.32
N GLY A 15 -25.84 36.85 18.46
CA GLY A 15 -25.05 37.95 19.00
C GLY A 15 -24.70 37.60 20.44
N LEU A 16 -23.44 37.27 20.73
CA LEU A 16 -22.74 37.64 21.97
C LEU A 16 -21.27 37.22 21.86
N ALA A 17 -20.40 38.21 21.75
CA ALA A 17 -19.00 38.10 22.13
C ALA A 17 -18.91 38.36 23.63
N VAL A 18 -18.31 37.45 24.40
CA VAL A 18 -17.82 37.74 25.75
C VAL A 18 -16.47 37.05 25.95
N VAL A 19 -15.52 37.90 26.32
CA VAL A 19 -14.15 37.70 26.74
C VAL A 19 -14.06 36.82 27.98
N LEU A 20 -13.11 35.89 28.04
CA LEU A 20 -12.46 35.53 29.30
C LEU A 20 -10.99 35.15 29.09
N ARG A 21 -10.13 36.11 29.45
CA ARG A 21 -8.71 35.90 29.77
C ARG A 21 -8.64 35.39 31.22
N VAL A 22 -7.91 34.31 31.46
CA VAL A 22 -7.39 33.97 32.78
C VAL A 22 -5.88 33.71 32.63
N LEU A 23 -5.10 34.71 33.00
CA LEU A 23 -3.73 34.58 33.50
C LEU A 23 -3.80 34.23 34.98
N TRP A 24 -2.83 33.50 35.52
CA TRP A 24 -2.32 33.48 36.92
C TRP A 24 -1.39 32.24 36.99
N ALA A 25 -0.07 32.35 36.84
CA ALA A 25 0.95 32.84 37.78
C ALA A 25 1.11 31.97 39.04
N GLY A 26 2.23 31.23 39.10
CA GLY A 26 2.75 30.51 40.28
C GLY A 26 3.76 29.45 39.84
N LEU A 27 4.92 29.24 40.45
CA LEU A 27 5.62 29.87 41.55
C LEU A 27 7.08 29.39 41.40
N LEU A 28 8.05 30.31 41.36
CA LEU A 28 9.48 30.02 41.43
C LEU A 28 9.85 29.77 42.90
N VAL A 29 10.37 28.58 43.21
CA VAL A 29 11.03 28.32 44.50
C VAL A 29 12.53 28.21 44.26
N PHE A 30 13.25 29.27 44.65
CA PHE A 30 14.68 29.27 44.90
C PHE A 30 14.94 28.56 46.24
N VAL A 31 15.80 27.54 46.24
CA VAL A 31 16.52 27.10 47.44
C VAL A 31 18.00 27.28 47.18
N ALA A 32 18.55 28.31 47.82
CA ALA A 32 19.98 28.43 48.08
C ALA A 32 20.26 27.87 49.48
N VAL A 33 21.46 27.33 49.66
CA VAL A 33 22.35 27.41 50.84
C VAL A 33 23.07 26.08 51.03
N GLY A 34 24.40 26.14 50.92
CA GLY A 34 25.28 25.02 51.19
C GLY A 34 26.75 25.42 51.12
N CYS A 35 27.15 26.41 51.93
CA CYS A 35 28.55 26.75 52.18
C CYS A 35 29.27 25.55 52.85
N ARG A 36 30.39 25.09 52.28
CA ARG A 36 31.39 24.31 53.01
C ARG A 36 32.81 24.56 52.47
N GLY A 37 33.63 25.14 53.34
CA GLY A 37 35.04 24.81 53.59
C GLY A 37 36.00 24.78 52.41
N ARG A 38 36.69 25.90 52.18
CA ARG A 38 37.92 25.95 51.37
C ARG A 38 39.10 25.60 52.29
N VAL A 39 39.67 24.41 52.11
CA VAL A 39 40.97 24.02 52.68
C VAL A 39 42.02 24.43 51.65
N GLU A 40 42.90 25.36 52.00
CA GLU A 40 44.11 25.63 51.23
C GLU A 40 45.05 24.43 51.38
N GLN A 41 45.15 23.64 50.31
CA GLN A 41 46.12 22.58 50.18
C GLN A 41 47.14 23.04 49.14
N GLU A 42 48.35 23.31 49.61
CA GLU A 42 49.52 23.69 48.82
C GLU A 42 49.87 22.53 47.85
N GLN A 43 49.44 22.66 46.59
CA GLN A 43 49.70 21.69 45.54
C GLN A 43 51.10 21.92 44.94
N ALA A 44 51.94 20.90 45.06
CA ALA A 44 53.19 20.78 44.32
C ALA A 44 52.95 20.89 42.79
N PRO A 45 53.90 21.45 42.02
CA PRO A 45 53.74 21.62 40.59
C PRO A 45 53.50 20.27 39.90
N ALA A 46 52.34 20.14 39.26
CA ALA A 46 51.97 18.96 38.49
C ALA A 46 52.96 18.76 37.32
N PRO A 47 53.31 17.51 36.99
CA PRO A 47 54.10 17.22 35.80
C PRO A 47 53.37 17.75 34.57
N VAL A 48 54.08 18.49 33.71
CA VAL A 48 53.59 18.93 32.41
C VAL A 48 53.38 17.70 31.54
N VAL A 49 52.16 17.15 31.59
CA VAL A 49 51.69 16.14 30.66
C VAL A 49 51.53 16.85 29.32
N ASN A 50 52.41 16.51 28.39
CA ASN A 50 52.34 16.95 27.01
C ASN A 50 51.11 16.30 26.37
N LEU A 51 49.95 16.94 26.54
CA LEU A 51 48.69 16.54 25.92
C LEU A 51 48.84 16.74 24.41
N GLN A 52 49.27 15.70 23.71
CA GLN A 52 49.03 15.60 22.28
C GLN A 52 47.52 15.85 22.07
N PRO A 53 47.12 16.83 21.24
CA PRO A 53 45.72 17.04 20.94
C PRO A 53 45.18 15.71 20.41
N ALA A 54 44.28 15.10 21.19
CA ALA A 54 43.59 13.89 20.77
C ALA A 54 43.03 14.18 19.37
N ALA A 55 43.45 13.40 18.38
CA ALA A 55 42.95 13.52 17.02
C ALA A 55 41.43 13.61 17.11
N VAL A 56 40.88 14.74 16.69
CA VAL A 56 39.43 14.98 16.72
C VAL A 56 38.85 13.93 15.79
N GLN A 57 38.34 12.83 16.36
CA GLN A 57 37.66 11.80 15.58
C GLN A 57 36.51 12.49 14.86
N GLU A 58 36.57 12.50 13.53
CA GLU A 58 35.51 13.08 12.72
C GLU A 58 34.21 12.33 13.03
N SER A 59 33.15 13.07 13.33
CA SER A 59 31.87 12.43 13.62
C SER A 59 31.38 11.71 12.36
N PRO A 60 30.84 10.47 12.45
CA PRO A 60 30.35 9.70 11.29
C PRO A 60 29.42 10.47 10.33
N SER A 61 28.64 11.42 10.86
CA SER A 61 27.79 12.32 10.05
C SER A 61 28.58 13.25 9.12
N ARG A 62 29.77 13.73 9.53
CA ARG A 62 30.66 14.56 8.70
C ARG A 62 31.29 13.74 7.58
N GLU A 63 31.75 12.53 7.87
CA GLU A 63 32.26 11.60 6.86
C GLU A 63 31.18 11.28 5.83
N CYS A 64 29.94 11.01 6.28
CA CYS A 64 28.82 10.78 5.38
C CYS A 64 28.51 12.01 4.51
N ALA A 65 28.51 13.22 5.09
CA ALA A 65 28.31 14.46 4.34
C ALA A 65 29.36 14.65 3.24
N ALA A 66 30.63 14.32 3.52
CA ALA A 66 31.71 14.37 2.53
C ALA A 66 31.49 13.35 1.40
N ARG A 67 31.06 12.12 1.73
CA ARG A 67 30.72 11.08 0.74
C ARG A 67 29.52 11.46 -0.12
N ILE A 68 28.48 12.07 0.47
CA ILE A 68 27.32 12.60 -0.26
C ILE A 68 27.78 13.68 -1.25
N GLN A 69 28.57 14.66 -0.79
CA GLN A 69 29.08 15.72 -1.68
C GLN A 69 29.98 15.17 -2.80
N GLN A 70 30.72 14.10 -2.55
CA GLN A 70 31.50 13.43 -3.58
C GLN A 70 30.60 12.76 -4.61
N ALA A 71 29.58 12.02 -4.17
CA ALA A 71 28.61 11.37 -5.05
C ALA A 71 27.85 12.39 -5.92
N GLU A 72 27.46 13.54 -5.35
CA GLU A 72 26.78 14.62 -6.10
C GLU A 72 27.66 15.29 -7.18
N ARG A 73 28.99 15.08 -7.16
CA ARG A 73 29.91 15.55 -8.21
C ARG A 73 30.05 14.57 -9.36
N GLU A 74 29.53 13.35 -9.23
CA GLU A 74 29.54 12.36 -10.29
C GLU A 74 28.58 12.78 -11.42
N PRO A 75 28.76 12.26 -12.65
CA PRO A 75 27.84 12.56 -13.74
C PRO A 75 26.41 12.08 -13.42
N GLU A 76 25.47 13.03 -13.44
CA GLU A 76 24.06 12.75 -13.15
C GLU A 76 23.39 11.96 -14.29
N LEU A 77 22.68 10.90 -13.92
CA LEU A 77 21.74 10.19 -14.77
C LEU A 77 20.34 10.78 -14.61
N ALA A 78 19.65 10.95 -15.72
CA ALA A 78 18.32 11.57 -15.74
C ALA A 78 17.21 10.73 -15.05
N GLY A 79 17.45 9.46 -14.71
CA GLY A 79 16.37 8.58 -14.25
C GLY A 79 15.27 8.40 -15.30
N ALA A 80 14.03 8.21 -14.83
CA ALA A 80 12.83 8.15 -15.68
C ALA A 80 11.90 9.35 -15.43
N THR A 81 12.41 10.58 -15.61
CA THR A 81 11.70 11.83 -15.26
C THR A 81 10.25 11.93 -15.76
N ALA A 82 9.96 11.48 -16.99
CA ALA A 82 8.60 11.48 -17.53
C ALA A 82 7.65 10.60 -16.71
N PHE A 83 8.08 9.40 -16.33
CA PHE A 83 7.33 8.51 -15.46
C PHE A 83 7.24 9.10 -14.05
N GLU A 84 8.36 9.54 -13.47
CA GLU A 84 8.41 10.07 -12.11
C GLU A 84 7.48 11.28 -11.91
N SER A 85 7.33 12.14 -12.92
CA SER A 85 6.40 13.28 -12.89
C SER A 85 4.92 12.89 -12.74
N LYS A 86 4.55 11.67 -13.14
CA LYS A 86 3.20 11.13 -13.08
C LYS A 86 3.08 9.90 -12.18
N ARG A 87 4.16 9.51 -11.50
CA ARG A 87 4.26 8.30 -10.67
C ARG A 87 3.06 8.12 -9.72
N PRO A 88 2.61 9.14 -8.95
CA PRO A 88 1.48 8.95 -8.03
C PRO A 88 0.21 8.51 -8.75
N GLN A 89 -0.09 9.12 -9.90
CA GLN A 89 -1.26 8.77 -10.68
C GLN A 89 -1.10 7.40 -11.35
N ILE A 90 0.08 7.08 -11.89
CA ILE A 90 0.31 5.79 -12.54
C ILE A 90 0.18 4.65 -11.52
N LEU A 91 0.89 4.71 -10.40
CA LEU A 91 0.94 3.62 -9.43
C LEU A 91 -0.36 3.45 -8.63
N ALA A 92 -1.12 4.53 -8.42
CA ALA A 92 -2.44 4.41 -7.78
C ALA A 92 -3.52 3.84 -8.70
N ARG A 93 -3.28 3.82 -10.01
CA ARG A 93 -4.26 3.40 -11.02
C ARG A 93 -3.94 2.05 -11.63
N ALA A 94 -2.68 1.80 -11.95
CA ALA A 94 -2.19 0.56 -12.55
C ALA A 94 -1.38 -0.25 -11.54
N LYS A 95 -1.68 -1.54 -11.42
CA LYS A 95 -0.98 -2.43 -10.49
C LYS A 95 0.48 -2.58 -10.94
N ALA A 96 1.41 -2.23 -10.07
CA ALA A 96 2.84 -2.18 -10.35
C ALA A 96 3.63 -2.35 -9.05
N GLU A 97 4.88 -2.80 -9.16
CA GLU A 97 5.83 -2.64 -8.05
C GLU A 97 6.38 -1.21 -8.01
N PRO A 98 6.49 -0.58 -6.83
CA PRO A 98 7.02 0.77 -6.72
C PRO A 98 8.55 0.76 -6.79
N ILE A 99 9.07 0.49 -7.97
CA ILE A 99 10.50 0.54 -8.31
C ILE A 99 10.95 1.97 -8.68
N LEU A 100 12.25 2.24 -8.65
CA LEU A 100 12.87 3.42 -9.23
C LEU A 100 13.76 3.04 -10.41
N PHE A 101 13.70 3.82 -11.49
CA PHE A 101 14.57 3.62 -12.64
C PHE A 101 15.83 4.49 -12.56
N TRP A 102 16.99 3.85 -12.76
CA TRP A 102 18.28 4.52 -12.91
C TRP A 102 18.36 5.33 -14.21
N ARG A 103 17.70 4.82 -15.24
CA ARG A 103 17.36 5.51 -16.48
C ARG A 103 16.07 4.94 -17.03
N ALA A 104 15.32 5.74 -17.77
CA ALA A 104 14.16 5.24 -18.51
C ALA A 104 14.56 4.07 -19.43
N PRO A 105 13.74 3.00 -19.50
CA PRO A 105 13.94 1.95 -20.47
C PRO A 105 13.67 2.49 -21.88
N LYS A 106 14.55 2.14 -22.81
CA LYS A 106 14.52 2.61 -24.19
C LYS A 106 13.59 1.75 -25.03
N ILE A 107 13.00 2.41 -26.02
CA ILE A 107 12.42 1.73 -27.16
C ILE A 107 13.52 0.99 -27.91
N SER A 108 13.28 -0.27 -28.31
CA SER A 108 14.23 -1.01 -29.15
C SER A 108 14.49 -0.29 -30.46
N ASP A 109 15.77 -0.22 -30.85
CA ASP A 109 16.18 0.28 -32.15
C ASP A 109 15.70 -0.67 -33.27
N GLY A 110 15.46 -0.13 -34.47
CA GLY A 110 15.11 -0.95 -35.64
C GLY A 110 13.69 -1.51 -35.67
N VAL A 111 12.73 -0.86 -34.99
CA VAL A 111 11.30 -1.24 -35.13
C VAL A 111 10.81 -1.09 -36.57
N SER A 112 9.91 -1.99 -36.99
CA SER A 112 9.31 -1.92 -38.32
C SER A 112 8.51 -0.62 -38.52
N PRO A 113 8.36 -0.13 -39.76
CA PRO A 113 7.52 1.04 -40.06
C PRO A 113 6.06 0.89 -39.56
N GLU A 114 5.56 -0.34 -39.54
CA GLU A 114 4.25 -0.67 -38.98
C GLU A 114 4.19 -0.38 -37.47
N VAL A 115 5.17 -0.86 -36.68
CA VAL A 115 5.23 -0.60 -35.24
C VAL A 115 5.37 0.90 -34.94
N ALA A 116 6.19 1.61 -35.72
CA ALA A 116 6.32 3.06 -35.60
C ALA A 116 4.99 3.80 -35.83
N THR A 117 4.22 3.36 -36.83
CA THR A 117 2.88 3.91 -37.13
C THR A 117 1.90 3.63 -35.99
N LEU A 118 1.89 2.40 -35.45
CA LEU A 118 1.02 2.01 -34.34
C LEU A 118 1.35 2.77 -33.05
N ARG A 119 2.63 2.96 -32.73
CA ARG A 119 3.07 3.77 -31.58
C ARG A 119 2.61 5.21 -31.71
N LYS A 120 2.84 5.83 -32.86
CA LYS A 120 2.40 7.21 -33.13
C LYS A 120 0.89 7.36 -32.96
N ARG A 121 0.10 6.34 -33.32
CA ARG A 121 -1.35 6.31 -33.10
C ARG A 121 -1.73 6.26 -31.62
N ILE A 122 -0.96 5.54 -30.78
CA ILE A 122 -1.16 5.56 -29.32
C ILE A 122 -0.78 6.93 -28.77
N GLU A 123 0.42 7.42 -29.09
CA GLU A 123 0.99 8.65 -28.53
C GLU A 123 0.20 9.91 -28.89
N LEU A 124 -0.25 10.03 -30.14
CA LEU A 124 -1.02 11.19 -30.62
C LEU A 124 -2.54 11.05 -30.39
N GLY A 125 -3.00 9.92 -29.87
CA GLY A 125 -4.40 9.71 -29.55
C GLY A 125 -4.86 10.64 -28.42
N PRO A 126 -6.11 11.15 -28.43
CA PRO A 126 -6.62 12.00 -27.36
C PRO A 126 -6.73 11.27 -26.01
N ASN A 127 -6.78 9.93 -26.04
CA ASN A 127 -6.68 9.06 -24.88
C ASN A 127 -5.87 7.81 -25.26
N GLN A 128 -4.67 7.67 -24.69
CA GLN A 128 -3.74 6.60 -25.05
C GLN A 128 -4.29 5.20 -24.69
N GLY A 129 -5.05 5.10 -23.59
CA GLY A 129 -5.71 3.86 -23.19
C GLY A 129 -6.77 3.41 -24.21
N PHE A 130 -7.61 4.32 -24.69
CA PHE A 130 -8.57 4.03 -25.76
C PHE A 130 -7.88 3.64 -27.08
N ALA A 131 -6.78 4.32 -27.41
CA ALA A 131 -5.99 3.98 -28.59
C ALA A 131 -5.46 2.54 -28.51
N LEU A 132 -4.93 2.11 -27.36
CA LEU A 132 -4.52 0.72 -27.13
C LEU A 132 -5.70 -0.26 -27.27
N HIS A 133 -6.87 0.05 -26.70
CA HIS A 133 -8.07 -0.78 -26.85
C HIS A 133 -8.45 -0.98 -28.34
N SER A 134 -8.36 0.07 -29.15
CA SER A 134 -8.63 -0.03 -30.60
C SER A 134 -7.62 -0.92 -31.34
N LEU A 135 -6.42 -1.08 -30.79
CA LEU A 135 -5.35 -1.92 -31.31
C LEU A 135 -5.31 -3.32 -30.68
N TYR A 136 -6.20 -3.62 -29.73
CA TYR A 136 -6.15 -4.86 -28.96
C TYR A 136 -6.18 -6.11 -29.83
N ARG A 137 -6.91 -6.11 -30.95
CA ARG A 137 -6.91 -7.24 -31.88
C ARG A 137 -5.52 -7.51 -32.45
N VAL A 138 -4.76 -6.47 -32.82
CA VAL A 138 -3.38 -6.59 -33.32
C VAL A 138 -2.49 -7.14 -32.22
N VAL A 139 -2.53 -6.53 -31.02
CA VAL A 139 -1.76 -6.93 -29.84
C VAL A 139 -2.02 -8.39 -29.48
N LYS A 140 -3.27 -8.85 -29.52
CA LYS A 140 -3.66 -10.21 -29.16
C LYS A 140 -3.13 -11.27 -30.13
N THR A 141 -3.04 -10.96 -31.43
CA THR A 141 -2.73 -11.96 -32.46
C THR A 141 -1.30 -11.95 -32.96
N ARG A 142 -0.54 -10.87 -32.71
CA ARG A 142 0.81 -10.65 -33.25
C ARG A 142 1.81 -10.31 -32.13
N PRO A 143 2.30 -11.33 -31.39
CA PRO A 143 3.14 -11.11 -30.22
C PRO A 143 4.43 -10.34 -30.51
N GLU A 144 5.03 -10.52 -31.67
CA GLU A 144 6.21 -9.76 -32.11
C GLU A 144 5.94 -8.25 -32.23
N ILE A 145 4.77 -7.87 -32.75
CA ILE A 145 4.34 -6.46 -32.75
C ILE A 145 3.98 -6.01 -31.35
N ALA A 146 3.30 -6.84 -30.57
CA ALA A 146 2.91 -6.49 -29.21
C ALA A 146 4.11 -6.21 -28.31
N GLN A 147 5.16 -7.04 -28.37
CA GLN A 147 6.43 -6.82 -27.67
C GLN A 147 7.06 -5.51 -28.12
N ALA A 148 7.23 -5.32 -29.44
CA ALA A 148 7.82 -4.10 -29.97
C ALA A 148 6.98 -2.87 -29.60
N LEU A 149 5.66 -2.97 -29.52
CA LEU A 149 4.79 -1.85 -29.20
C LEU A 149 4.81 -1.49 -27.70
N LEU A 150 4.82 -2.49 -26.82
CA LEU A 150 4.47 -2.36 -25.40
C LEU A 150 5.65 -2.60 -24.43
N LEU A 151 6.74 -3.21 -24.90
CA LEU A 151 7.94 -3.41 -24.10
C LEU A 151 9.03 -2.40 -24.50
N ARG A 152 9.75 -1.92 -23.48
CA ARG A 152 10.95 -1.09 -23.62
C ARG A 152 12.10 -1.82 -22.93
N GLU A 153 13.07 -2.34 -23.69
CA GLU A 153 14.16 -3.20 -23.13
C GLU A 153 13.64 -4.35 -22.23
N GLY A 154 12.49 -4.93 -22.60
CA GLY A 154 11.80 -5.99 -21.85
C GLY A 154 10.88 -5.49 -20.73
N TYR A 155 10.87 -4.20 -20.40
CA TYR A 155 9.99 -3.62 -19.38
C TYR A 155 8.60 -3.32 -19.92
N PHE A 156 7.58 -3.75 -19.19
CA PHE A 156 6.18 -3.40 -19.44
C PHE A 156 5.89 -1.99 -18.90
N TYR A 157 6.25 -0.98 -19.68
CA TYR A 157 6.44 0.40 -19.21
C TYR A 157 5.51 1.39 -19.92
N ALA A 158 4.93 2.32 -19.16
CA ALA A 158 4.11 3.41 -19.67
C ALA A 158 4.35 4.70 -18.84
N GLU A 159 4.42 5.83 -19.52
CA GLU A 159 4.53 7.18 -18.91
C GLU A 159 3.18 7.88 -18.80
N ASP A 160 2.13 7.33 -19.41
CA ASP A 160 0.78 7.88 -19.34
C ASP A 160 -0.12 7.04 -18.42
N PRO A 161 -0.82 7.64 -17.45
CA PRO A 161 -1.71 6.94 -16.53
C PRO A 161 -2.82 6.13 -17.20
N ASP A 162 -3.45 6.65 -18.27
CA ASP A 162 -4.54 5.94 -18.95
C ASP A 162 -4.00 4.77 -19.76
N LEU A 163 -2.85 4.94 -20.42
CA LEU A 163 -2.16 3.84 -21.09
C LEU A 163 -1.76 2.74 -20.10
N ALA A 164 -1.19 3.12 -18.94
CA ALA A 164 -0.77 2.17 -17.91
C ALA A 164 -1.94 1.31 -17.42
N VAL A 165 -3.10 1.93 -17.16
CA VAL A 165 -4.33 1.22 -16.76
C VAL A 165 -4.81 0.28 -17.86
N ALA A 166 -4.86 0.74 -19.11
CA ALA A 166 -5.28 -0.10 -20.23
C ALA A 166 -4.34 -1.31 -20.37
N MET A 167 -3.03 -1.07 -20.34
CA MET A 167 -1.98 -2.09 -20.42
C MET A 167 -2.17 -3.21 -19.39
N VAL A 168 -2.27 -2.90 -18.09
CA VAL A 168 -2.43 -3.94 -17.04
C VAL A 168 -3.78 -4.66 -17.07
N ASN A 169 -4.80 -4.05 -17.69
CA ASN A 169 -6.14 -4.63 -17.74
C ASN A 169 -6.38 -5.51 -18.97
N VAL A 170 -5.71 -5.27 -20.10
CA VAL A 170 -5.97 -5.99 -21.35
C VAL A 170 -4.80 -6.86 -21.83
N VAL A 171 -3.57 -6.52 -21.45
CA VAL A 171 -2.38 -7.23 -21.92
C VAL A 171 -2.00 -8.32 -20.93
N GLU A 172 -1.52 -9.44 -21.45
CA GLU A 172 -1.13 -10.60 -20.67
C GLU A 172 0.13 -11.18 -21.30
N LEU A 173 0.84 -12.01 -20.55
CA LEU A 173 2.10 -12.62 -20.99
C LEU A 173 1.97 -13.33 -22.35
N HIS A 174 0.87 -14.04 -22.59
CA HIS A 174 0.65 -14.77 -23.84
C HIS A 174 0.31 -13.89 -25.05
N HIS A 175 -0.10 -12.64 -24.84
CA HIS A 175 -0.22 -11.66 -25.91
C HIS A 175 1.17 -11.20 -26.37
N LEU A 176 2.18 -11.27 -25.49
CA LEU A 176 3.53 -10.80 -25.75
C LEU A 176 4.45 -11.95 -26.18
N PHE A 177 4.33 -13.15 -25.62
CA PHE A 177 5.31 -14.22 -25.83
C PHE A 177 4.66 -15.53 -26.29
N LYS A 178 5.44 -16.32 -27.03
CA LYS A 178 5.07 -17.69 -27.44
C LYS A 178 5.92 -18.78 -26.78
N SER A 179 7.05 -18.40 -26.18
CA SER A 179 8.05 -19.29 -25.59
C SER A 179 7.50 -20.17 -24.48
N PRO A 180 8.02 -21.39 -24.29
CA PRO A 180 7.46 -22.37 -23.36
C PRO A 180 7.58 -21.93 -21.89
N GLU A 181 8.57 -21.11 -21.58
CA GLU A 181 8.81 -20.53 -20.26
C GLU A 181 9.25 -19.07 -20.41
N LEU A 182 9.09 -18.30 -19.34
CA LEU A 182 9.52 -16.91 -19.23
C LEU A 182 10.06 -16.65 -17.82
N PHE A 183 10.84 -15.59 -17.71
CA PHE A 183 11.31 -15.06 -16.43
C PHE A 183 10.84 -13.62 -16.28
N ILE A 184 10.20 -13.33 -15.15
CA ILE A 184 9.68 -12.00 -14.82
C ILE A 184 10.52 -11.45 -13.67
N GLN A 185 11.21 -10.33 -13.89
CA GLN A 185 11.80 -9.55 -12.81
C GLN A 185 10.80 -8.52 -12.31
N ARG A 186 10.37 -8.69 -11.06
CA ARG A 186 9.36 -7.87 -10.38
C ARG A 186 9.99 -7.31 -9.10
N GLY A 187 10.35 -6.04 -9.11
CA GLY A 187 11.14 -5.44 -8.04
C GLY A 187 12.47 -6.19 -7.84
N SER A 188 12.74 -6.63 -6.62
CA SER A 188 13.95 -7.41 -6.32
C SER A 188 13.84 -8.91 -6.67
N GLU A 189 12.65 -9.40 -7.03
CA GLU A 189 12.38 -10.82 -7.24
C GLU A 189 12.45 -11.25 -8.72
N VAL A 190 12.82 -12.51 -8.94
CA VAL A 190 12.74 -13.17 -10.24
C VAL A 190 11.76 -14.34 -10.14
N ILE A 191 10.73 -14.28 -10.95
CA ILE A 191 9.62 -15.23 -10.97
C ILE A 191 9.75 -16.09 -12.23
N HIS A 192 9.70 -17.42 -12.08
CA HIS A 192 9.68 -18.36 -13.20
C HIS A 192 8.24 -18.72 -13.55
N VAL A 193 7.88 -18.59 -14.82
CA VAL A 193 6.54 -18.93 -15.30
C VAL A 193 6.63 -19.85 -16.51
N VAL A 194 5.73 -20.82 -16.56
CA VAL A 194 5.66 -21.82 -17.64
C VAL A 194 4.31 -21.72 -18.33
N LYS A 195 4.27 -22.04 -19.62
CA LYS A 195 3.02 -22.07 -20.37
C LYS A 195 2.12 -23.18 -19.82
N ALA A 196 0.85 -22.86 -19.59
CA ALA A 196 -0.10 -23.83 -19.05
C ALA A 196 -0.28 -25.01 -20.02
N LYS A 197 -0.37 -26.24 -19.49
CA LYS A 197 -0.59 -27.46 -20.31
C LYS A 197 -1.92 -27.43 -21.07
N ARG A 198 -2.93 -26.78 -20.49
CA ARG A 198 -4.31 -26.71 -20.99
C ARG A 198 -4.77 -25.26 -21.04
N GLY A 199 -4.17 -24.47 -21.93
CA GLY A 199 -4.53 -23.06 -22.06
C GLY A 199 -3.56 -22.30 -22.93
N PHE A 200 -3.86 -21.02 -23.14
CA PHE A 200 -2.97 -20.09 -23.81
C PHE A 200 -2.17 -19.22 -22.83
N TRP A 201 -2.47 -19.25 -21.53
CA TRP A 201 -1.83 -18.41 -20.51
C TRP A 201 -0.56 -19.05 -19.91
N TYR A 202 0.15 -18.29 -19.10
CA TYR A 202 1.27 -18.73 -18.28
C TYR A 202 0.84 -18.95 -16.83
N GLU A 203 1.50 -19.88 -16.15
CA GLU A 203 1.31 -20.22 -14.74
C GLU A 203 2.65 -20.10 -13.99
N TYR A 204 2.59 -19.75 -12.71
CA TYR A 204 3.78 -19.78 -11.86
C TYR A 204 4.35 -21.20 -11.82
N ALA A 205 5.65 -21.34 -12.06
CA ALA A 205 6.33 -22.63 -12.09
C ALA A 205 6.67 -23.12 -10.67
N ASP A 206 6.93 -22.19 -9.76
CA ASP A 206 7.47 -22.37 -8.42
C ASP A 206 6.78 -21.45 -7.39
N GLY A 207 7.19 -21.59 -6.12
CA GLY A 207 6.68 -20.80 -5.00
C GLY A 207 5.25 -21.14 -4.55
N ALA A 208 4.70 -20.28 -3.69
CA ALA A 208 3.35 -20.44 -3.11
C ALA A 208 2.22 -20.27 -4.14
N GLU A 209 2.51 -19.65 -5.29
CA GLU A 209 1.54 -19.45 -6.36
C GLU A 209 1.63 -20.50 -7.47
N LYS A 210 2.45 -21.55 -7.31
CA LYS A 210 2.65 -22.59 -8.32
C LYS A 210 1.34 -23.11 -8.91
N GLY A 211 1.27 -23.14 -10.24
CA GLY A 211 0.10 -23.56 -11.02
C GLY A 211 -1.03 -22.54 -11.09
N LYS A 212 -0.97 -21.43 -10.35
CA LYS A 212 -1.90 -20.30 -10.53
C LYS A 212 -1.49 -19.51 -11.77
N ARG A 213 -2.47 -18.88 -12.43
CA ARG A 213 -2.24 -18.05 -13.61
C ARG A 213 -1.35 -16.85 -13.27
N ALA A 214 -0.22 -16.75 -13.97
CA ALA A 214 0.70 -15.63 -13.84
C ALA A 214 0.09 -14.35 -14.44
N ARG A 215 0.31 -13.24 -13.74
CA ARG A 215 -0.14 -11.90 -14.15
C ARG A 215 1.04 -11.03 -14.51
N LEU A 216 0.86 -10.20 -15.52
CA LEU A 216 1.78 -9.15 -15.91
C LEU A 216 1.39 -7.86 -15.21
N PHE A 217 2.30 -7.25 -14.46
CA PHE A 217 2.12 -5.96 -13.82
C PHE A 217 2.89 -4.89 -14.58
N LEU A 218 2.46 -3.64 -14.41
CA LEU A 218 3.24 -2.52 -14.92
C LEU A 218 4.63 -2.58 -14.26
N LEU A 219 5.64 -2.24 -15.05
CA LEU A 219 7.05 -2.20 -14.68
C LEU A 219 7.74 -3.56 -14.51
N ASP A 220 7.04 -4.68 -14.70
CA ASP A 220 7.68 -6.00 -14.82
C ASP A 220 8.67 -5.99 -16.00
N ARG A 221 9.86 -6.55 -15.80
CA ARG A 221 10.77 -6.90 -16.90
C ARG A 221 10.56 -8.36 -17.27
N VAL A 222 10.20 -8.64 -18.51
CA VAL A 222 9.94 -10.01 -18.97
C VAL A 222 10.95 -10.39 -20.05
N VAL A 223 11.57 -11.55 -19.88
CA VAL A 223 12.54 -12.12 -20.81
C VAL A 223 12.32 -13.62 -20.99
N GLU A 224 12.88 -14.18 -22.06
CA GLU A 224 12.74 -15.61 -22.36
C GLU A 224 13.80 -16.46 -21.66
N THR A 225 14.99 -15.89 -21.40
CA THR A 225 16.06 -16.58 -20.66
C THR A 225 16.46 -15.81 -19.40
N LYS A 226 16.73 -16.53 -18.31
CA LYS A 226 17.17 -15.92 -17.03
C LYS A 226 18.44 -15.08 -17.19
N ALA A 227 19.31 -15.43 -18.13
CA ALA A 227 20.55 -14.69 -18.40
C ALA A 227 20.32 -13.28 -18.96
N GLU A 228 19.13 -12.96 -19.50
CA GLU A 228 18.81 -11.61 -19.98
C GLU A 228 18.43 -10.65 -18.84
N LEU A 229 18.13 -11.16 -17.64
CA LEU A 229 17.81 -10.34 -16.47
C LEU A 229 19.05 -9.72 -15.81
N GLN A 230 20.24 -9.92 -16.39
CA GLN A 230 21.45 -9.25 -15.92
C GLN A 230 21.30 -7.72 -16.05
N LYS A 231 21.90 -6.98 -15.12
CA LYS A 231 21.95 -5.51 -15.10
C LYS A 231 20.56 -4.84 -15.20
N PRO A 232 19.69 -4.99 -14.18
CA PRO A 232 18.40 -4.29 -14.18
C PRO A 232 18.58 -2.77 -14.28
N LEU A 233 17.63 -2.13 -14.95
CA LEU A 233 17.56 -0.66 -15.05
C LEU A 233 16.86 -0.02 -13.85
N HIS A 234 16.33 -0.84 -12.95
CA HIS A 234 15.59 -0.39 -11.79
C HIS A 234 16.14 -0.95 -10.49
N VAL A 235 15.65 -0.38 -9.41
CA VAL A 235 15.82 -0.86 -8.04
C VAL A 235 14.47 -0.91 -7.32
N ASP A 236 14.30 -1.90 -6.44
CA ASP A 236 13.19 -1.96 -5.49
C ASP A 236 13.53 -1.12 -4.26
N VAL A 237 12.63 -0.20 -3.92
CA VAL A 237 12.77 0.71 -2.77
C VAL A 237 12.09 0.14 -1.53
N ARG A 238 11.15 -0.80 -1.69
CA ARG A 238 10.32 -1.26 -0.57
C ARG A 238 11.12 -2.05 0.44
N ASP A 239 11.94 -3.00 0.02
CA ASP A 239 12.74 -3.80 0.95
C ASP A 239 13.59 -2.89 1.87
N LEU A 240 14.18 -1.84 1.30
CA LEU A 240 14.92 -0.83 2.07
C LEU A 240 13.98 -0.04 3.02
N ALA A 241 12.80 0.38 2.55
CA ALA A 241 11.81 1.07 3.36
C ALA A 241 11.33 0.22 4.55
N TYR A 242 11.10 -1.08 4.33
CA TYR A 242 10.71 -2.04 5.37
C TYR A 242 11.86 -2.31 6.35
N GLN A 243 13.10 -2.41 5.88
CA GLN A 243 14.27 -2.61 6.73
C GLN A 243 14.56 -1.40 7.63
N LEU A 244 14.52 -0.20 7.06
CA LEU A 244 14.88 1.04 7.76
C LEU A 244 13.71 1.67 8.49
N GLY A 245 12.49 1.47 8.00
CA GLY A 245 11.26 2.08 8.53
C GLY A 245 11.07 3.53 8.08
N PHE A 246 11.53 3.93 6.88
CA PHE A 246 11.18 5.25 6.32
C PHE A 246 9.85 5.20 5.57
N GLU A 247 9.18 6.35 5.46
CA GLU A 247 7.86 6.45 4.83
C GLU A 247 7.92 6.99 3.39
N GLN A 248 8.90 7.84 3.09
CA GLN A 248 9.11 8.45 1.77
C GLN A 248 10.59 8.58 1.45
N LEU A 249 10.92 8.55 0.17
CA LEU A 249 12.26 8.76 -0.39
C LEU A 249 12.17 9.82 -1.47
N LYS A 250 12.97 10.88 -1.34
CA LYS A 250 13.11 11.92 -2.35
C LYS A 250 14.48 11.85 -2.99
N VAL A 251 14.53 11.47 -4.26
CA VAL A 251 15.78 11.42 -5.02
C VAL A 251 16.33 12.85 -5.19
N ARG A 252 17.63 13.02 -4.92
CA ARG A 252 18.38 14.26 -5.18
C ARG A 252 19.33 14.13 -6.35
N HIS A 253 20.03 13.00 -6.43
CA HIS A 253 21.03 12.74 -7.47
C HIS A 253 21.12 11.24 -7.71
N ILE A 254 21.27 10.84 -8.97
CA ILE A 254 21.54 9.46 -9.38
C ILE A 254 22.80 9.49 -10.25
N SER A 255 23.83 8.75 -9.88
CA SER A 255 25.03 8.53 -10.69
C SER A 255 25.05 7.10 -11.23
N GLU A 256 26.11 6.64 -11.89
CA GLU A 256 26.18 5.23 -12.33
C GLU A 256 26.21 4.24 -11.16
N GLU A 257 26.84 4.61 -10.05
CA GLU A 257 27.13 3.72 -8.92
C GLU A 257 26.31 4.02 -7.66
N SER A 258 25.84 5.26 -7.49
CA SER A 258 25.21 5.72 -6.25
C SER A 258 23.95 6.55 -6.45
N MET A 259 23.12 6.62 -5.41
CA MET A 259 21.99 7.52 -5.32
C MET A 259 22.10 8.33 -4.03
N VAL A 260 21.96 9.65 -4.16
CA VAL A 260 21.74 10.54 -3.03
C VAL A 260 20.24 10.80 -2.95
N ALA A 261 19.67 10.55 -1.79
CA ALA A 261 18.24 10.75 -1.54
C ALA A 261 18.00 11.24 -0.11
N ASP A 262 16.93 12.00 0.09
CA ASP A 262 16.44 12.31 1.43
C ASP A 262 15.40 11.24 1.84
N LEU A 263 15.64 10.56 2.97
CA LEU A 263 14.71 9.57 3.55
C LEU A 263 13.86 10.23 4.63
N ARG A 264 12.54 10.04 4.58
CA ARG A 264 11.61 10.61 5.56
C ARG A 264 11.27 9.63 6.68
N TYR A 265 11.60 10.02 7.90
CA TYR A 265 11.20 9.34 9.13
C TYR A 265 10.30 10.27 9.95
N GLY A 266 8.98 10.07 9.84
CA GLY A 266 8.01 10.98 10.44
C GLY A 266 8.14 12.39 9.85
N GLU A 267 8.53 13.37 10.68
CA GLU A 267 8.71 14.76 10.25
C GLU A 267 10.15 15.07 9.78
N HIS A 268 11.10 14.14 9.99
CA HIS A 268 12.51 14.35 9.68
C HIS A 268 12.85 13.82 8.29
N TRP A 269 13.49 14.67 7.47
CA TRP A 269 14.14 14.28 6.23
C TRP A 269 15.64 14.18 6.46
N VAL A 270 16.21 13.01 6.18
CA VAL A 270 17.61 12.69 6.44
C VAL A 270 18.32 12.46 5.11
N PRO A 271 19.33 13.27 4.75
CA PRO A 271 20.13 13.03 3.57
C PRO A 271 20.89 11.71 3.71
N SER A 272 20.80 10.86 2.70
CA SER A 272 21.32 9.50 2.72
C SER A 272 22.05 9.18 1.43
N LEU A 273 23.15 8.44 1.57
CA LEU A 273 23.86 7.84 0.45
C LEU A 273 23.42 6.39 0.32
N LEU A 274 22.99 6.01 -0.88
CA LEU A 274 22.53 4.67 -1.22
C LEU A 274 23.42 4.09 -2.33
N SER A 275 23.74 2.81 -2.21
CA SER A 275 24.39 2.02 -3.26
C SER A 275 23.41 1.02 -3.86
N ARG A 276 23.71 0.58 -5.08
CA ARG A 276 22.91 -0.41 -5.80
C ARG A 276 23.62 -1.75 -5.89
N GLU A 277 22.91 -2.82 -5.57
CA GLU A 277 23.33 -4.20 -5.82
C GLU A 277 22.27 -4.91 -6.66
N GLY A 278 22.48 -4.98 -7.98
CA GLY A 278 21.46 -5.49 -8.91
C GLY A 278 20.20 -4.62 -8.88
N SER A 279 19.05 -5.21 -8.54
CA SER A 279 17.78 -4.50 -8.36
C SER A 279 17.49 -4.13 -6.90
N LYS A 280 18.48 -4.22 -5.99
CA LYS A 280 18.32 -3.83 -4.59
C LYS A 280 19.07 -2.52 -4.30
N LEU A 281 18.52 -1.74 -3.37
CA LEU A 281 19.22 -0.62 -2.75
C LEU A 281 19.77 -1.03 -1.39
N LYS A 282 20.91 -0.43 -1.04
CA LYS A 282 21.53 -0.55 0.27
C LYS A 282 21.86 0.84 0.81
N LEU A 283 21.57 1.05 2.09
CA LEU A 283 21.99 2.26 2.79
C LEU A 283 23.49 2.19 3.09
N GLU A 284 24.24 3.18 2.62
CA GLU A 284 25.67 3.33 2.90
C GLU A 284 25.92 4.18 4.15
N CYS A 285 25.25 5.32 4.24
CA CYS A 285 25.30 6.19 5.42
C CYS A 285 24.14 7.21 5.42
N GLU A 286 23.85 7.77 6.58
CA GLU A 286 22.89 8.86 6.79
C GLU A 286 23.60 10.06 7.43
N GLN A 287 23.32 11.26 6.91
CA GLN A 287 23.80 12.52 7.49
C GLN A 287 22.80 13.00 8.54
N VAL A 288 22.96 12.53 9.77
CA VAL A 288 22.12 12.91 10.91
C VAL A 288 22.79 14.01 11.74
N GLU A 289 22.07 15.08 12.04
CA GLU A 289 22.52 16.10 12.99
C GLU A 289 22.43 15.59 14.43
N LYS A 290 23.47 15.80 15.24
CA LYS A 290 23.53 15.33 16.66
C LYS A 290 22.33 15.77 17.50
N GLN A 291 21.72 16.91 17.19
CA GLN A 291 20.55 17.42 17.93
C GLN A 291 19.26 16.68 17.59
N VAL A 292 19.16 16.13 16.37
CA VAL A 292 17.98 15.44 15.84
C VAL A 292 18.03 13.94 16.12
N GLU A 293 19.24 13.38 16.27
CA GLU A 293 19.49 11.95 16.44
C GLU A 293 18.58 11.24 17.47
N PRO A 294 18.34 11.77 18.69
CA PRO A 294 17.44 11.09 19.64
C PRO A 294 15.98 11.07 19.21
N ALA A 295 15.50 12.12 18.54
CA ALA A 295 14.13 12.20 18.04
C ALA A 295 13.92 11.28 16.83
N LEU A 296 14.91 11.25 15.94
CA LEU A 296 14.95 10.34 14.80
C LEU A 296 14.95 8.88 15.24
N ALA A 297 15.82 8.49 16.17
CA ALA A 297 15.91 7.12 16.67
C ALA A 297 14.58 6.63 17.28
N ARG A 298 13.90 7.48 18.07
CA ARG A 298 12.56 7.17 18.60
C ARG A 298 11.54 6.99 17.48
N THR A 299 11.57 7.87 16.47
CA THR A 299 10.64 7.81 15.33
C THR A 299 10.86 6.53 14.53
N GLN A 300 12.11 6.19 14.22
CA GLN A 300 12.48 4.93 13.55
C GLN A 300 12.00 3.71 14.34
N GLN A 301 12.14 3.72 15.67
CA GLN A 301 11.66 2.62 16.51
C GLN A 301 10.13 2.46 16.42
N VAL A 302 9.38 3.57 16.47
CA VAL A 302 7.91 3.56 16.32
C VAL A 302 7.49 3.05 14.94
N LEU A 303 8.16 3.52 13.88
CA LEU A 303 7.86 3.11 12.51
C LEU A 303 8.16 1.62 12.30
N LYS A 304 9.31 1.13 12.77
CA LYS A 304 9.65 -0.31 12.69
C LYS A 304 8.65 -1.19 13.43
N ARG A 305 8.23 -0.79 14.63
CA ARG A 305 7.19 -1.50 15.40
C ARG A 305 5.88 -1.55 14.62
N ARG A 306 5.41 -0.40 14.12
CA ARG A 306 4.19 -0.34 13.30
C ARG A 306 4.30 -1.23 12.06
N THR A 307 5.39 -1.13 11.30
CA THR A 307 5.62 -1.93 10.09
C THR A 307 5.54 -3.42 10.40
N ALA A 308 6.15 -3.89 11.48
CA ALA A 308 6.13 -5.30 11.85
C ALA A 308 4.71 -5.82 12.14
N LEU A 309 3.85 -5.01 12.77
CA LEU A 309 2.45 -5.38 13.03
C LEU A 309 1.60 -5.32 11.75
N VAL A 310 1.82 -4.31 10.91
CA VAL A 310 1.15 -4.19 9.61
C VAL A 310 1.50 -5.37 8.70
N GLN A 311 2.73 -5.90 8.76
CA GLN A 311 3.09 -7.10 8.01
C GLN A 311 2.28 -8.34 8.44
N VAL A 312 1.99 -8.49 9.73
CA VAL A 312 1.11 -9.58 10.21
C VAL A 312 -0.32 -9.39 9.68
N GLN A 313 -0.83 -8.16 9.64
CA GLN A 313 -2.12 -7.85 9.02
C GLN A 313 -2.11 -8.14 7.52
N GLN A 314 -1.07 -7.73 6.79
CA GLN A 314 -0.89 -8.00 5.37
C GLN A 314 -0.86 -9.50 5.07
N ARG A 315 -0.25 -10.31 5.95
CA ARG A 315 -0.28 -11.77 5.86
C ARG A 315 -1.69 -12.33 6.04
N ALA A 316 -2.45 -11.86 7.04
CA ALA A 316 -3.84 -12.26 7.25
C ALA A 316 -4.71 -11.90 6.04
N ILE A 317 -4.55 -10.68 5.50
CA ILE A 317 -5.18 -10.22 4.26
C ILE A 317 -4.85 -11.15 3.09
N ALA A 318 -3.57 -11.43 2.86
CA ALA A 318 -3.12 -12.27 1.74
C ALA A 318 -3.72 -13.67 1.82
N GLN A 319 -3.81 -14.24 3.03
CA GLN A 319 -4.43 -15.54 3.24
C GLN A 319 -5.94 -15.52 2.96
N MET A 320 -6.67 -14.49 3.41
CA MET A 320 -8.11 -14.34 3.11
C MET A 320 -8.38 -14.18 1.61
N VAL A 321 -7.48 -13.48 0.91
CA VAL A 321 -7.52 -13.34 -0.55
C VAL A 321 -7.28 -14.68 -1.24
N GLU A 322 -6.30 -15.46 -0.78
CA GLU A 322 -6.03 -16.81 -1.29
C GLU A 322 -7.18 -17.79 -1.03
N GLU A 323 -7.83 -17.70 0.13
CA GLU A 323 -9.03 -18.47 0.47
C GLU A 323 -10.21 -18.11 -0.42
N SER A 324 -10.24 -16.87 -0.97
CA SER A 324 -11.31 -16.38 -1.85
C SER A 324 -12.70 -16.58 -1.23
N LEU A 325 -12.82 -16.23 0.06
CA LEU A 325 -14.04 -16.39 0.84
C LEU A 325 -15.27 -15.80 0.12
N PRO A 326 -16.44 -16.43 0.22
CA PRO A 326 -17.63 -15.97 -0.48
C PRO A 326 -18.10 -14.63 0.08
N PHE A 327 -18.62 -13.78 -0.79
CA PHE A 327 -19.36 -12.60 -0.34
C PHE A 327 -20.69 -13.05 0.26
N ASP A 328 -21.10 -12.39 1.35
CA ASP A 328 -22.33 -12.70 2.07
C ASP A 328 -23.54 -12.07 1.39
N GLU A 329 -23.79 -12.49 0.15
CA GLU A 329 -24.92 -12.12 -0.70
C GLU A 329 -25.56 -13.42 -1.20
N PRO A 330 -26.85 -13.67 -0.91
CA PRO A 330 -27.53 -14.88 -1.38
C PRO A 330 -27.66 -14.85 -2.91
N ARG A 331 -27.62 -16.03 -3.55
CA ARG A 331 -27.79 -16.15 -5.02
C ARG A 331 -29.18 -15.70 -5.47
N THR A 332 -30.20 -16.08 -4.70
CA THR A 332 -31.57 -15.59 -4.82
C THR A 332 -31.85 -14.65 -3.66
N GLU A 333 -32.11 -13.37 -3.96
CA GLU A 333 -32.29 -12.33 -2.95
C GLU A 333 -33.73 -11.80 -2.92
N GLU A 334 -34.30 -11.68 -1.72
CA GLU A 334 -35.57 -11.01 -1.45
C GLU A 334 -35.35 -9.74 -0.62
N GLY A 335 -35.27 -8.59 -1.29
CA GLY A 335 -34.96 -7.31 -0.65
C GLY A 335 -33.45 -7.08 -0.52
N GLN A 336 -33.00 -6.56 0.63
CA GLN A 336 -31.57 -6.43 0.95
C GLN A 336 -31.25 -7.45 2.05
N GLN A 337 -30.53 -8.51 1.68
CA GLN A 337 -30.22 -9.64 2.55
C GLN A 337 -28.70 -9.86 2.71
N ASP A 338 -27.87 -8.91 2.26
CA ASP A 338 -26.44 -8.88 2.52
C ASP A 338 -26.16 -9.10 4.02
N GLY A 339 -25.40 -10.15 4.34
CA GLY A 339 -25.07 -10.48 5.73
C GLY A 339 -25.92 -11.58 6.38
N ASN A 340 -26.83 -12.23 5.65
CA ASN A 340 -27.68 -13.27 6.24
C ASN A 340 -27.14 -14.71 6.03
N LEU A 341 -26.19 -14.93 5.12
CA LEU A 341 -25.57 -16.23 4.92
C LEU A 341 -24.61 -16.61 6.05
N ARG A 342 -23.84 -15.66 6.61
CA ARG A 342 -22.88 -15.99 7.68
C ARG A 342 -23.53 -16.59 8.93
N PRO A 343 -24.66 -16.08 9.47
CA PRO A 343 -25.37 -16.76 10.56
C PRO A 343 -25.79 -18.19 10.21
N ALA A 344 -26.34 -18.42 9.01
CA ALA A 344 -26.71 -19.75 8.53
C ALA A 344 -25.50 -20.68 8.39
N TRP A 345 -24.38 -20.16 7.88
CA TRP A 345 -23.11 -20.85 7.78
C TRP A 345 -22.56 -21.25 9.16
N ILE A 346 -22.56 -20.31 10.14
CA ILE A 346 -22.09 -20.59 11.51
C ILE A 346 -22.92 -21.70 12.14
N TRP A 347 -24.24 -21.62 11.98
CA TRP A 347 -25.16 -22.64 12.47
C TRP A 347 -24.83 -24.00 11.85
N ALA A 348 -24.70 -24.09 10.52
CA ALA A 348 -24.40 -25.34 9.83
C ALA A 348 -23.02 -25.91 10.20
N TYR A 349 -22.00 -25.04 10.31
CA TYR A 349 -20.65 -25.40 10.74
C TYR A 349 -20.68 -26.06 12.13
N ASN A 350 -21.33 -25.42 13.10
CA ASN A 350 -21.43 -25.90 14.48
C ASN A 350 -22.25 -27.20 14.63
N HIS A 351 -23.21 -27.45 13.73
CA HIS A 351 -24.02 -28.67 13.72
C HIS A 351 -23.38 -29.83 12.96
N GLY A 352 -22.13 -29.70 12.48
CA GLY A 352 -21.45 -30.77 11.78
C GLY A 352 -21.88 -30.95 10.32
N TRP A 353 -22.54 -29.97 9.71
CA TRP A 353 -23.03 -30.06 8.33
C TRP A 353 -22.00 -29.59 7.31
N ASP A 354 -21.95 -30.22 6.14
CA ASP A 354 -21.04 -29.81 5.05
C ASP A 354 -21.68 -28.83 4.05
N SER A 355 -22.99 -28.59 4.20
CA SER A 355 -23.77 -27.67 3.38
C SER A 355 -24.97 -27.13 4.16
N TYR A 356 -25.56 -26.05 3.67
CA TYR A 356 -26.78 -25.45 4.18
C TYR A 356 -27.61 -24.86 3.05
N THR A 357 -28.88 -24.59 3.31
CA THR A 357 -29.79 -23.94 2.36
C THR A 357 -30.18 -22.56 2.85
N PHE A 358 -30.36 -21.63 1.91
CA PHE A 358 -30.88 -20.28 2.18
C PHE A 358 -31.64 -19.80 0.93
N ASN A 359 -32.89 -19.38 1.06
CA ASN A 359 -33.79 -19.06 -0.07
C ASN A 359 -33.80 -20.16 -1.15
N ASP A 360 -33.94 -21.42 -0.74
CA ASP A 360 -33.90 -22.62 -1.60
C ASP A 360 -32.58 -22.88 -2.35
N ASP A 361 -31.57 -22.02 -2.21
CA ASP A 361 -30.23 -22.21 -2.75
C ASP A 361 -29.34 -23.02 -1.81
N GLY A 362 -28.56 -23.95 -2.38
CA GLY A 362 -27.55 -24.73 -1.65
C GLY A 362 -26.18 -24.03 -1.60
N TYR A 363 -25.60 -24.00 -0.41
CA TYR A 363 -24.28 -23.43 -0.10
C TYR A 363 -23.40 -24.45 0.62
N SER A 364 -22.10 -24.43 0.34
CA SER A 364 -21.12 -25.30 1.00
C SER A 364 -20.54 -24.65 2.25
N VAL A 365 -20.28 -25.45 3.29
CA VAL A 365 -19.57 -24.98 4.50
C VAL A 365 -18.06 -24.94 4.27
N PHE A 366 -17.53 -25.87 3.48
CA PHE A 366 -16.11 -25.99 3.17
C PHE A 366 -15.86 -25.97 1.66
N ASP A 367 -14.65 -25.58 1.27
CA ASP A 367 -14.18 -25.75 -0.10
C ASP A 367 -13.71 -27.18 -0.39
N ASN A 368 -13.24 -27.42 -1.61
CA ASN A 368 -12.74 -28.74 -2.02
C ASN A 368 -11.51 -29.22 -1.22
N ALA A 369 -10.74 -28.28 -0.64
CA ALA A 369 -9.60 -28.57 0.22
C ALA A 369 -10.00 -28.76 1.70
N GLY A 370 -11.29 -28.64 2.04
CA GLY A 370 -11.78 -28.72 3.42
C GLY A 370 -11.60 -27.43 4.22
N ARG A 371 -11.25 -26.31 3.58
CA ARG A 371 -11.10 -25.00 4.24
C ARG A 371 -12.49 -24.38 4.46
N PRO A 372 -12.74 -23.73 5.61
CA PRO A 372 -14.01 -23.06 5.89
C PRO A 372 -14.33 -21.94 4.89
N LEU A 373 -15.56 -21.93 4.36
CA LEU A 373 -16.07 -20.90 3.44
C LEU A 373 -16.95 -19.88 4.19
N VAL A 374 -16.37 -19.20 5.17
CA VAL A 374 -17.07 -18.19 5.99
C VAL A 374 -17.54 -17.02 5.10
N PRO A 375 -18.86 -16.77 4.94
CA PRO A 375 -19.35 -15.63 4.17
C PRO A 375 -18.97 -14.30 4.81
N GLN A 376 -18.63 -13.32 3.98
CA GLN A 376 -18.18 -12.00 4.44
C GLN A 376 -18.81 -10.86 3.64
N VAL A 377 -19.22 -9.80 4.34
CA VAL A 377 -19.40 -8.47 3.73
C VAL A 377 -18.10 -7.67 3.82
N CYS A 378 -18.07 -6.46 3.23
CA CYS A 378 -16.86 -5.64 3.17
C CYS A 378 -16.28 -5.25 4.54
N ILE A 379 -17.11 -5.04 5.56
CA ILE A 379 -16.64 -4.70 6.90
C ILE A 379 -16.19 -5.91 7.70
N ASP A 380 -16.76 -7.09 7.42
CA ASP A 380 -16.28 -8.34 8.02
C ASP A 380 -14.84 -8.62 7.60
N PHE A 381 -14.47 -8.29 6.35
CA PHE A 381 -13.10 -8.41 5.89
C PHE A 381 -12.14 -7.62 6.79
N ILE A 382 -12.56 -6.45 7.28
CA ILE A 382 -11.78 -5.62 8.18
C ILE A 382 -11.68 -6.26 9.57
N THR A 383 -12.80 -6.61 10.19
CA THR A 383 -12.81 -7.19 11.54
C THR A 383 -12.12 -8.55 11.57
N ASP A 384 -12.42 -9.42 10.60
CA ASP A 384 -11.82 -10.76 10.50
C ASP A 384 -10.31 -10.68 10.23
N THR A 385 -9.81 -9.63 9.54
CA THR A 385 -8.35 -9.41 9.38
C THR A 385 -7.68 -9.17 10.72
N PHE A 386 -8.23 -8.28 11.56
CA PHE A 386 -7.66 -8.03 12.89
C PHE A 386 -7.77 -9.27 13.80
N GLU A 387 -8.91 -9.96 13.79
CA GLU A 387 -9.10 -11.20 14.55
C GLU A 387 -8.09 -12.28 14.09
N ARG A 388 -7.91 -12.48 12.78
CA ARG A 388 -6.93 -13.45 12.23
C ARG A 388 -5.49 -13.07 12.53
N ALA A 389 -5.15 -11.77 12.46
CA ALA A 389 -3.84 -11.28 12.86
C ALA A 389 -3.56 -11.51 14.36
N SER A 390 -4.62 -11.60 15.17
CA SER A 390 -4.55 -11.95 16.60
C SER A 390 -4.53 -13.47 16.88
N GLY A 391 -4.70 -14.32 15.85
CA GLY A 391 -4.73 -15.78 15.97
C GLY A 391 -6.11 -16.43 15.87
N THR A 392 -7.18 -15.70 15.53
CA THR A 392 -8.53 -16.28 15.39
C THR A 392 -8.70 -17.04 14.08
N TRP A 393 -9.15 -18.29 14.14
CA TRP A 393 -9.34 -19.14 12.96
C TRP A 393 -10.52 -20.09 13.10
N TRP A 394 -11.18 -20.42 11.98
CA TRP A 394 -12.11 -21.55 11.90
C TRP A 394 -11.33 -22.80 11.51
N THR A 395 -11.51 -23.90 12.24
CA THR A 395 -10.81 -25.14 11.93
C THR A 395 -11.35 -25.79 10.65
N ALA A 396 -10.45 -26.42 9.90
CA ALA A 396 -10.78 -27.12 8.67
C ALA A 396 -11.56 -28.42 8.94
N ARG A 397 -12.23 -28.93 7.89
CA ARG A 397 -13.17 -30.07 7.94
C ARG A 397 -12.62 -31.32 8.64
N GLN A 398 -11.32 -31.57 8.56
CA GLN A 398 -10.64 -32.73 9.13
C GLN A 398 -10.36 -32.63 10.64
N HIS A 399 -10.65 -31.48 11.25
CA HIS A 399 -10.46 -31.23 12.67
C HIS A 399 -11.82 -31.01 13.36
N ASP A 400 -11.84 -31.05 14.68
CA ASP A 400 -13.02 -30.67 15.46
C ASP A 400 -13.44 -29.25 15.08
N ARG A 401 -14.71 -29.11 14.72
CA ARG A 401 -15.27 -27.86 14.20
C ARG A 401 -15.39 -26.85 15.32
N GLN A 402 -14.52 -25.85 15.28
CA GLN A 402 -14.49 -24.79 16.28
C GLN A 402 -13.91 -23.52 15.67
N ARG A 403 -14.30 -22.39 16.26
CA ARG A 403 -13.59 -21.13 16.09
C ARG A 403 -12.52 -21.08 17.19
N VAL A 404 -11.27 -21.27 16.81
CA VAL A 404 -10.12 -20.98 17.67
C VAL A 404 -10.08 -19.48 17.88
N GLU A 405 -10.15 -19.05 19.14
CA GLU A 405 -10.12 -17.63 19.51
C GLU A 405 -8.67 -17.15 19.64
N GLY A 406 -8.36 -16.03 18.97
CA GLY A 406 -7.12 -15.28 19.17
C GLY A 406 -7.24 -14.29 20.33
N LEU A 407 -6.30 -13.35 20.38
CA LEU A 407 -6.26 -12.32 21.43
C LEU A 407 -7.31 -11.20 21.24
N LEU A 408 -7.94 -11.13 20.06
CA LEU A 408 -8.99 -10.18 19.74
C LEU A 408 -10.24 -10.90 19.23
N ASP A 409 -11.38 -10.55 19.82
CA ASP A 409 -12.71 -10.92 19.33
C ASP A 409 -13.66 -9.72 19.36
N PHE A 410 -14.11 -9.26 18.19
CA PHE A 410 -15.03 -8.12 18.12
C PHE A 410 -16.40 -8.42 18.74
N ASN A 411 -16.77 -9.70 18.90
CA ASN A 411 -18.00 -10.06 19.61
C ASN A 411 -17.93 -9.70 21.10
N GLN A 412 -16.73 -9.68 21.69
CA GLN A 412 -16.52 -9.35 23.10
C GLN A 412 -16.44 -7.82 23.33
N LEU A 413 -16.34 -7.03 22.26
CA LEU A 413 -16.27 -5.57 22.32
C LEU A 413 -17.65 -4.88 22.32
N ASN A 414 -18.75 -5.65 22.44
CA ASN A 414 -20.13 -5.15 22.52
C ASN A 414 -20.55 -4.23 21.35
N VAL A 415 -19.96 -4.40 20.16
CA VAL A 415 -20.31 -3.61 18.96
C VAL A 415 -21.67 -4.06 18.42
N THR A 416 -22.72 -3.31 18.73
CA THR A 416 -24.09 -3.61 18.30
C THR A 416 -24.21 -3.47 16.78
N ASN A 417 -24.40 -4.57 16.06
CA ASN A 417 -24.35 -4.64 14.59
C ASN A 417 -22.96 -4.33 13.99
N ARG A 418 -21.95 -5.12 14.39
CA ARG A 418 -20.57 -5.03 13.85
C ARG A 418 -20.44 -5.18 12.32
N ARG A 419 -21.52 -5.58 11.64
CA ARG A 419 -21.57 -5.76 10.18
C ARG A 419 -21.99 -4.50 9.42
N SER A 420 -22.19 -3.38 10.13
CA SER A 420 -22.38 -2.05 9.53
C SER A 420 -21.07 -1.25 9.57
N VAL A 421 -20.65 -0.72 8.42
CA VAL A 421 -19.50 0.20 8.32
C VAL A 421 -19.72 1.43 9.21
N GLU A 422 -20.93 1.99 9.20
CA GLU A 422 -21.27 3.17 10.00
C GLU A 422 -21.15 2.89 11.51
N VAL A 423 -21.59 1.72 11.96
CA VAL A 423 -21.46 1.29 13.36
C VAL A 423 -19.98 1.16 13.73
N ILE A 424 -19.15 0.54 12.89
CA ILE A 424 -17.72 0.38 13.18
C ILE A 424 -17.00 1.74 13.19
N VAL A 425 -17.35 2.66 12.29
CA VAL A 425 -16.82 4.03 12.31
C VAL A 425 -17.21 4.74 13.61
N LYS A 426 -18.47 4.62 14.04
CA LYS A 426 -18.95 5.19 15.30
C LYS A 426 -18.23 4.58 16.51
N PHE A 427 -18.08 3.25 16.54
CA PHE A 427 -17.29 2.55 17.56
C PHE A 427 -15.86 3.08 17.60
N ALA A 428 -15.20 3.22 16.46
CA ALA A 428 -13.83 3.76 16.40
C ALA A 428 -13.74 5.21 16.94
N TRP A 429 -14.77 6.03 16.71
CA TRP A 429 -14.88 7.38 17.29
C TRP A 429 -15.03 7.37 18.82
N GLU A 430 -15.81 6.43 19.34
CA GLU A 430 -16.07 6.27 20.78
C GLU A 430 -14.87 5.64 21.52
N HIS A 431 -13.94 5.01 20.78
CA HIS A 431 -12.74 4.33 21.28
C HIS A 431 -11.44 4.97 20.74
N PRO A 432 -11.15 6.23 21.09
CA PRO A 432 -9.96 6.93 20.61
C PRO A 432 -8.65 6.28 21.09
N GLU A 433 -8.67 5.46 22.14
CA GLU A 433 -7.53 4.63 22.55
C GLU A 433 -7.19 3.52 21.55
N MET A 434 -8.18 3.07 20.76
CA MET A 434 -8.01 2.03 19.74
C MET A 434 -7.73 2.61 18.35
N PHE A 435 -8.40 3.72 18.00
CA PHE A 435 -8.35 4.29 16.66
C PHE A 435 -8.09 5.80 16.66
N ASP A 436 -7.36 6.26 15.66
CA ASP A 436 -7.37 7.65 15.19
C ASP A 436 -8.33 7.75 14.00
N VAL A 437 -9.45 8.44 14.19
CA VAL A 437 -10.51 8.58 13.18
C VAL A 437 -10.45 9.93 12.53
N TYR A 438 -10.50 9.94 11.20
CA TYR A 438 -10.65 11.14 10.40
C TYR A 438 -11.89 11.04 9.54
N ASP A 439 -12.81 12.00 9.69
CA ASP A 439 -13.99 12.18 8.84
C ASP A 439 -13.73 13.32 7.85
N LEU A 440 -13.98 13.07 6.57
CA LEU A 440 -13.89 14.09 5.53
C LEU A 440 -15.21 14.82 5.45
N GLU A 441 -15.19 16.15 5.55
CA GLU A 441 -16.39 16.96 5.36
C GLU A 441 -16.88 16.89 3.91
N ALA A 442 -18.16 17.18 3.67
CA ALA A 442 -18.78 17.03 2.36
C ALA A 442 -18.06 17.83 1.26
N GLU A 443 -17.50 18.99 1.60
CA GLU A 443 -16.77 19.89 0.71
C GLU A 443 -15.35 19.41 0.40
N GLU A 444 -14.75 18.63 1.30
CA GLU A 444 -13.43 18.01 1.11
C GLU A 444 -13.49 16.77 0.21
N ARG A 445 -14.67 16.13 0.15
CA ARG A 445 -14.87 14.88 -0.59
C ARG A 445 -14.80 15.11 -2.09
N VAL A 446 -13.91 14.37 -2.73
CA VAL A 446 -13.81 14.30 -4.20
C VAL A 446 -14.39 12.96 -4.67
N PRO A 447 -15.57 12.94 -5.31
CA PRO A 447 -16.07 11.80 -6.07
C PRO A 447 -15.11 11.34 -7.16
N PHE A 448 -15.00 10.02 -7.34
CA PHE A 448 -14.12 9.40 -8.34
C PHE A 448 -14.49 9.73 -9.80
N ILE A 449 -15.72 10.15 -10.08
CA ILE A 449 -16.15 10.61 -11.40
C ILE A 449 -15.29 11.79 -11.90
N TRP A 450 -14.69 12.56 -10.97
CA TRP A 450 -13.68 13.57 -11.25
C TRP A 450 -12.28 12.98 -11.08
N ARG A 451 -11.96 11.97 -11.90
CA ARG A 451 -10.83 11.07 -11.71
C ARG A 451 -9.48 11.77 -11.45
N GLU A 452 -9.10 12.74 -12.28
CA GLU A 452 -7.83 13.48 -12.10
C GLU A 452 -7.80 14.20 -10.75
N ARG A 453 -8.85 14.98 -10.45
CA ARG A 453 -8.99 15.68 -9.17
C ARG A 453 -8.98 14.72 -7.97
N PHE A 454 -9.53 13.52 -8.11
CA PHE A 454 -9.52 12.50 -7.06
C PHE A 454 -8.09 12.05 -6.74
N PHE A 455 -7.30 11.71 -7.76
CA PHE A 455 -5.93 11.26 -7.55
C PHE A 455 -5.01 12.39 -7.08
N ASP A 456 -5.21 13.61 -7.58
CA ASP A 456 -4.47 14.78 -7.09
C ASP A 456 -4.79 15.06 -5.62
N HIS A 457 -6.06 15.00 -5.23
CA HIS A 457 -6.48 15.12 -3.84
C HIS A 457 -5.87 14.04 -2.96
N LEU A 458 -5.88 12.79 -3.41
CA LEU A 458 -5.29 11.66 -2.70
C LEU A 458 -3.77 11.83 -2.52
N TYR A 459 -3.06 12.30 -3.54
CA TYR A 459 -1.63 12.57 -3.47
C TYR A 459 -1.29 13.76 -2.54
N GLN A 460 -2.06 14.84 -2.59
CA GLN A 460 -1.91 15.99 -1.69
C GLN A 460 -2.13 15.60 -0.22
N ASN A 461 -2.99 14.60 0.03
CA ASN A 461 -3.33 14.12 1.36
C ASN A 461 -2.69 12.76 1.71
N ARG A 462 -1.69 12.31 0.94
CA ARG A 462 -1.14 10.96 1.03
C ARG A 462 -0.65 10.55 2.43
N ASP A 463 -0.12 11.49 3.21
CA ASP A 463 0.34 11.23 4.59
C ASP A 463 -0.77 10.80 5.55
N ARG A 464 -2.03 11.09 5.18
CA ARG A 464 -3.24 10.68 5.92
C ARG A 464 -3.62 9.22 5.67
N TYR A 465 -3.09 8.59 4.63
CA TYR A 465 -3.46 7.23 4.20
C TYR A 465 -2.23 6.33 4.16
N ARG A 466 -2.01 5.59 5.23
CA ARG A 466 -0.82 4.74 5.41
C ARG A 466 -1.21 3.26 5.38
N PRO A 467 -0.28 2.36 5.00
CA PRO A 467 -0.50 0.93 5.11
C PRO A 467 -1.03 0.53 6.50
N GLY A 468 -2.07 -0.28 6.53
CA GLY A 468 -2.79 -0.68 7.76
C GLY A 468 -3.96 0.24 8.16
N ASP A 469 -4.10 1.42 7.57
CA ASP A 469 -5.30 2.25 7.74
C ASP A 469 -6.51 1.58 7.09
N VAL A 470 -7.68 1.72 7.70
CA VAL A 470 -8.98 1.37 7.09
C VAL A 470 -9.56 2.63 6.46
N VAL A 471 -9.98 2.55 5.21
CA VAL A 471 -10.69 3.62 4.51
C VAL A 471 -12.11 3.19 4.19
N ALA A 472 -13.07 4.08 4.44
CA ALA A 472 -14.46 3.88 4.05
C ALA A 472 -14.83 4.86 2.94
N ILE A 473 -15.32 4.35 1.82
CA ILE A 473 -15.89 5.15 0.74
C ILE A 473 -17.41 5.18 0.86
N HIS A 474 -18.02 6.30 0.47
CA HIS A 474 -19.46 6.49 0.56
C HIS A 474 -19.97 7.26 -0.67
N GLY A 475 -21.14 6.87 -1.17
CA GLY A 475 -21.77 7.51 -2.32
C GLY A 475 -22.78 6.61 -3.02
N LEU A 476 -23.41 7.17 -4.05
CA LEU A 476 -24.45 6.51 -4.83
C LEU A 476 -23.92 5.30 -5.59
N ARG A 477 -24.62 4.17 -5.49
CA ARG A 477 -24.46 3.00 -6.37
C ARG A 477 -25.42 3.11 -7.57
N SER A 478 -25.39 2.13 -8.48
CA SER A 478 -26.23 2.08 -9.68
C SER A 478 -27.74 1.96 -9.40
N ASP A 479 -28.12 1.47 -8.23
CA ASP A 479 -29.50 1.42 -7.72
C ASP A 479 -30.03 2.79 -7.24
N GLY A 480 -29.16 3.81 -7.16
CA GLY A 480 -29.53 5.14 -6.67
C GLY A 480 -29.50 5.27 -5.14
N GLU A 481 -29.03 4.26 -4.41
CA GLU A 481 -28.91 4.30 -2.96
C GLU A 481 -27.48 4.63 -2.50
N MET A 482 -27.36 5.16 -1.29
CA MET A 482 -26.07 5.51 -0.68
C MET A 482 -25.49 4.31 0.04
N HIS A 483 -24.32 3.84 -0.41
CA HIS A 483 -23.70 2.65 0.15
C HIS A 483 -22.30 2.97 0.67
N TYR A 484 -21.93 2.31 1.77
CA TYR A 484 -20.55 2.25 2.23
C TYR A 484 -19.80 1.09 1.57
N HIS A 485 -18.49 1.24 1.52
CA HIS A 485 -17.57 0.14 1.35
C HIS A 485 -16.27 0.42 2.09
N SER A 486 -15.68 -0.59 2.72
CA SER A 486 -14.45 -0.48 3.50
C SER A 486 -13.30 -1.28 2.90
N PHE A 487 -12.08 -0.74 3.03
CA PHE A 487 -10.84 -1.37 2.58
C PHE A 487 -9.72 -1.07 3.56
N PHE A 488 -8.69 -1.92 3.61
CA PHE A 488 -7.39 -1.50 4.11
C PHE A 488 -6.62 -0.78 3.01
N VAL A 489 -5.87 0.26 3.36
CA VAL A 489 -4.69 0.67 2.61
C VAL A 489 -3.67 -0.44 2.78
N TYR A 490 -3.42 -1.18 1.70
CA TYR A 490 -2.56 -2.36 1.73
C TYR A 490 -1.10 -1.99 1.56
N GLU A 491 -0.80 -1.06 0.64
CA GLU A 491 0.57 -0.64 0.33
C GLU A 491 0.62 0.83 -0.10
N ALA A 492 1.74 1.48 0.20
CA ALA A 492 2.06 2.81 -0.29
C ALA A 492 3.39 2.79 -1.06
N ASP A 493 3.51 3.64 -2.07
CA ASP A 493 4.75 3.83 -2.79
C ASP A 493 5.78 4.56 -1.90
N PRO A 494 6.90 3.93 -1.51
CA PRO A 494 7.88 4.52 -0.60
C PRO A 494 8.66 5.69 -1.22
N VAL A 495 8.46 6.01 -2.50
CA VAL A 495 9.05 7.19 -3.13
C VAL A 495 8.12 8.39 -2.94
N SER A 496 6.91 8.30 -3.48
CA SER A 496 5.98 9.43 -3.45
C SER A 496 5.17 9.51 -2.15
N GLY A 497 5.04 8.41 -1.40
CA GLY A 497 4.12 8.24 -0.26
C GLY A 497 2.67 7.97 -0.66
N MET A 498 2.38 7.86 -1.95
CA MET A 498 1.02 7.63 -2.45
C MET A 498 0.50 6.25 -2.00
N PRO A 499 -0.72 6.12 -1.46
CA PRO A 499 -1.33 4.82 -1.26
C PRO A 499 -1.68 4.20 -2.63
N ILE A 500 -1.11 3.04 -2.95
CA ILE A 500 -1.19 2.46 -4.30
C ILE A 500 -2.09 1.23 -4.38
N LEU A 501 -2.26 0.50 -3.27
CA LEU A 501 -3.08 -0.70 -3.21
C LEU A 501 -4.04 -0.68 -2.03
N LEU A 502 -5.21 -1.25 -2.29
CA LEU A 502 -6.28 -1.46 -1.34
C LEU A 502 -6.61 -2.95 -1.23
N ALA A 503 -6.92 -3.41 -0.02
CA ALA A 503 -7.41 -4.76 0.21
C ALA A 503 -8.82 -4.71 0.80
N GLY A 504 -9.75 -5.47 0.23
CA GLY A 504 -11.12 -5.53 0.73
C GLY A 504 -11.95 -6.61 0.05
N ASN A 505 -13.20 -6.74 0.49
CA ASN A 505 -14.15 -7.69 -0.06
C ASN A 505 -15.35 -6.99 -0.72
N ALA A 506 -15.25 -6.75 -2.03
CA ALA A 506 -16.34 -6.30 -2.90
C ALA A 506 -16.76 -7.43 -3.84
N GLY A 507 -17.40 -8.45 -3.29
CA GLY A 507 -17.82 -9.67 -4.00
C GLY A 507 -16.82 -10.83 -3.88
N LYS A 508 -15.51 -10.57 -3.93
CA LYS A 508 -14.47 -11.51 -3.49
C LYS A 508 -13.32 -10.74 -2.85
N PRO A 509 -12.67 -11.26 -1.80
CA PRO A 509 -11.44 -10.71 -1.24
C PRO A 509 -10.36 -10.51 -2.32
N ARG A 510 -9.88 -9.27 -2.49
CA ARG A 510 -8.83 -8.94 -3.48
C ARG A 510 -7.96 -7.78 -3.01
N ILE A 511 -6.72 -7.75 -3.53
CA ILE A 511 -5.81 -6.60 -3.47
C ILE A 511 -5.82 -5.90 -4.83
N ARG A 512 -6.28 -4.64 -4.86
CA ARG A 512 -6.59 -3.87 -6.07
C ARG A 512 -6.03 -2.45 -6.00
N THR A 513 -5.90 -1.79 -7.14
CA THR A 513 -5.64 -0.35 -7.20
C THR A 513 -6.89 0.46 -6.87
N TRP A 514 -6.72 1.74 -6.56
CA TRP A 514 -7.83 2.67 -6.36
C TRP A 514 -8.73 2.77 -7.60
N GLU A 515 -8.14 2.80 -8.81
CA GLU A 515 -8.91 2.82 -10.06
C GLU A 515 -9.89 1.64 -10.13
N ASN A 516 -9.45 0.42 -9.84
CA ASN A 516 -10.30 -0.77 -9.95
C ASN A 516 -11.33 -0.86 -8.83
N VAL A 517 -11.00 -0.41 -7.63
CA VAL A 517 -11.94 -0.32 -6.51
C VAL A 517 -13.07 0.67 -6.81
N MET A 518 -12.73 1.85 -7.30
CA MET A 518 -13.69 2.95 -7.45
C MET A 518 -14.50 2.87 -8.75
N ARG A 519 -14.02 2.15 -9.77
CA ARG A 519 -14.65 2.07 -11.11
C ARG A 519 -16.10 1.61 -11.10
N SER A 520 -16.48 0.67 -10.22
CA SER A 520 -17.85 0.16 -10.17
C SER A 520 -18.87 1.15 -9.60
N ALA A 521 -18.41 2.17 -8.88
CA ALA A 521 -19.27 3.18 -8.25
C ALA A 521 -18.59 4.56 -8.26
N PRO A 522 -18.46 5.21 -9.42
CA PRO A 522 -17.65 6.42 -9.58
C PRO A 522 -18.20 7.65 -8.83
N ARG A 523 -19.44 7.61 -8.36
CA ARG A 523 -20.02 8.69 -7.55
C ARG A 523 -19.61 8.61 -6.07
N ARG A 524 -18.85 7.57 -5.68
CA ARG A 524 -18.29 7.45 -4.33
C ARG A 524 -17.06 8.32 -4.16
N SER A 525 -16.84 8.73 -2.91
CA SER A 525 -15.68 9.47 -2.43
C SER A 525 -15.18 8.82 -1.15
N ILE A 526 -13.93 9.08 -0.76
CA ILE A 526 -13.43 8.70 0.57
C ILE A 526 -14.20 9.53 1.60
N LYS A 527 -14.78 8.86 2.60
CA LYS A 527 -15.54 9.51 3.67
C LYS A 527 -14.82 9.42 5.00
N HIS A 528 -14.32 8.24 5.37
CA HIS A 528 -13.65 8.03 6.63
C HIS A 528 -12.29 7.36 6.45
N ARG A 529 -11.36 7.67 7.36
CA ARG A 529 -10.12 6.92 7.60
C ARG A 529 -10.07 6.54 9.07
N LEU A 530 -9.89 5.26 9.36
CA LEU A 530 -9.67 4.71 10.69
C LEU A 530 -8.25 4.19 10.75
N ARG A 531 -7.41 4.78 11.60
CA ARG A 531 -6.03 4.31 11.82
C ARG A 531 -5.94 3.59 13.15
N PRO A 532 -5.65 2.29 13.17
CA PRO A 532 -5.35 1.59 14.40
C PRO A 532 -4.17 2.26 15.12
N ARG A 533 -4.34 2.52 16.43
CA ARG A 533 -3.24 2.99 17.27
C ARG A 533 -2.22 1.88 17.46
N LEU A 534 -0.95 2.27 17.53
CA LEU A 534 0.14 1.31 17.64
C LEU A 534 0.00 0.48 18.92
N GLU A 535 -0.29 1.14 20.03
CA GLU A 535 -0.42 0.53 21.35
C GLU A 535 -1.58 -0.47 21.40
N TRP A 536 -2.67 -0.16 20.69
CA TRP A 536 -3.80 -1.08 20.57
C TRP A 536 -3.43 -2.31 19.75
N LEU A 537 -2.78 -2.16 18.59
CA LEU A 537 -2.31 -3.29 17.79
C LEU A 537 -1.37 -4.20 18.57
N GLU A 538 -0.44 -3.65 19.36
CA GLU A 538 0.50 -4.41 20.17
C GLU A 538 -0.14 -5.19 21.31
N SER A 539 -1.35 -4.80 21.73
CA SER A 539 -2.06 -5.53 22.77
C SER A 539 -2.58 -6.90 22.33
N PHE A 540 -2.68 -7.16 21.02
CA PHE A 540 -3.22 -8.41 20.49
C PHE A 540 -2.50 -8.99 19.26
N ILE A 541 -1.56 -8.26 18.64
CA ILE A 541 -0.73 -8.76 17.54
C ILE A 541 0.70 -8.94 18.03
N THR A 542 1.23 -10.15 17.85
CA THR A 542 2.65 -10.44 18.05
C THR A 542 3.39 -10.29 16.72
N PRO A 543 4.45 -9.45 16.64
CA PRO A 543 5.29 -9.38 15.45
C PRO A 543 5.85 -10.76 15.04
N ASP A 544 5.88 -11.04 13.74
CA ASP A 544 6.48 -12.25 13.19
C ASP A 544 7.91 -11.96 12.68
N PRO A 545 8.96 -12.46 13.35
CA PRO A 545 10.35 -12.23 12.95
C PRO A 545 10.67 -12.74 11.54
N SER A 546 9.91 -13.71 11.02
CA SER A 546 10.12 -14.23 9.66
C SER A 546 9.70 -13.26 8.57
N LEU A 547 8.90 -12.23 8.91
CA LEU A 547 8.47 -11.18 7.99
C LEU A 547 9.37 -9.93 8.05
N ALA A 548 10.21 -9.80 9.07
CA ALA A 548 10.95 -8.58 9.34
C ALA A 548 11.86 -8.16 8.17
N GLY A 549 11.73 -6.90 7.73
CA GLY A 549 12.63 -6.29 6.75
C GLY A 549 12.42 -6.71 5.30
N ARG A 550 11.36 -7.46 4.97
CA ARG A 550 11.01 -7.81 3.59
C ARG A 550 9.63 -7.28 3.23
N ALA A 551 9.52 -6.60 2.10
CA ALA A 551 8.22 -6.18 1.60
C ALA A 551 7.37 -7.41 1.21
N PRO A 552 6.04 -7.40 1.44
CA PRO A 552 5.20 -8.47 0.93
C PRO A 552 5.25 -8.48 -0.61
N THR A 553 5.43 -9.66 -1.19
CA THR A 553 5.29 -9.84 -2.64
C THR A 553 3.87 -9.44 -3.04
N LEU A 554 3.72 -8.55 -4.02
CA LEU A 554 2.40 -8.16 -4.49
C LEU A 554 1.71 -9.36 -5.12
N SER A 555 0.68 -9.89 -4.43
CA SER A 555 -0.08 -11.08 -4.84
C SER A 555 -0.53 -11.00 -6.30
N SER A 556 -0.49 -12.14 -7.00
CA SER A 556 -1.05 -12.32 -8.35
C SER A 556 -2.57 -12.13 -8.45
N SER A 557 -3.24 -11.90 -7.31
CA SER A 557 -4.68 -11.75 -7.24
C SER A 557 -5.22 -10.82 -8.32
N PRO A 558 -6.31 -11.24 -9.01
CA PRO A 558 -6.81 -10.55 -10.19
C PRO A 558 -7.24 -9.12 -9.87
N THR A 559 -6.89 -8.20 -10.78
CA THR A 559 -7.22 -6.78 -10.74
C THR A 559 -8.71 -6.49 -10.64
#